data_AF-A0A524NX42-F1
#
_entry.id   AF-A0A524NX42-F1
#
_cell.length_a   1.000
_cell.length_b   1.000
_cell.length_c   1.000
_cell.angle_alpha   90.00
_cell.angle_beta   90.00
_cell.angle_gamma   90.00
#
_symmetry.space_group_name_H-M   'P 1'
#
loop_
_entity.id
_entity.type
_entity.pdbx_description
1 polymer ?
#
loop_
_entity_poly.entity_id
_entity_poly.type
_entity_poly.pdbx_seq_one_letter_code
_entity_poly.pdbx_strand_id
1 'polypeptide(L)' 'MKIKDFSPHIFWSYDKQADLEPEVVIKQVITYGEVSDKILLVKKIGKSKIVEVIDGWKNCEKYDKHINFMQKVILAK' A
#
# COMPACT_ATOMS: atom_id res chain seq x y z
N MET A 1 -2.89 -11.84 2.06
CA MET A 1 -4.07 -11.06 1.63
C MET A 1 -4.34 -11.29 0.15
N LYS A 2 -5.62 -11.50 -0.23
CA LYS A 2 -6.03 -11.59 -1.64
C LYS A 2 -5.89 -10.22 -2.32
N ILE A 3 -5.06 -10.17 -3.36
CA ILE A 3 -4.74 -8.94 -4.11
C ILE A 3 -5.75 -8.58 -5.22
N LYS A 4 -6.74 -9.45 -5.45
CA LYS A 4 -7.71 -9.34 -6.56
C LYS A 4 -8.59 -8.09 -6.51
N ASP A 5 -8.71 -7.48 -5.33
CA ASP A 5 -9.54 -6.29 -5.12
C ASP A 5 -8.81 -4.99 -5.50
N PHE A 6 -7.51 -5.05 -5.77
CA PHE A 6 -6.68 -3.92 -6.17
C PHE A 6 -6.44 -3.92 -7.69
N SER A 7 -6.06 -2.76 -8.21
CA SER A 7 -5.76 -2.61 -9.63
C SER A 7 -4.66 -3.61 -10.08
N PRO A 8 -4.87 -4.37 -11.19
CA PRO A 8 -3.98 -5.46 -11.58
C PRO A 8 -2.53 -5.05 -11.84
N HIS A 9 -2.30 -3.80 -12.29
CA HIS A 9 -0.96 -3.31 -12.61
C HIS A 9 -0.06 -3.20 -11.38
N ILE A 10 -0.63 -3.04 -10.17
CA ILE A 10 0.12 -2.98 -8.90
C ILE A 10 0.83 -4.31 -8.63
N PHE A 11 0.25 -5.42 -9.10
CA PHE A 11 0.71 -6.77 -8.84
C PHE A 11 1.00 -7.56 -10.12
N TRP A 12 1.34 -6.87 -11.22
CA TRP A 12 1.49 -7.48 -12.55
C TRP A 12 2.52 -8.64 -12.60
N SER A 13 3.49 -8.63 -11.69
CA SER A 13 4.58 -9.61 -11.56
C SER A 13 4.24 -10.76 -10.62
N TYR A 14 3.07 -10.73 -9.98
CA TYR A 14 2.62 -11.76 -9.04
C TYR A 14 1.53 -12.62 -9.68
N ASP A 15 1.41 -13.86 -9.20
CA ASP A 15 0.28 -14.71 -9.56
C ASP A 15 -1.03 -14.05 -9.09
N LYS A 16 -2.08 -14.09 -9.92
CA LYS A 16 -3.39 -13.50 -9.61
C LYS A 16 -4.07 -14.13 -8.38
N GLN A 17 -3.63 -15.30 -7.96
CA GLN A 17 -4.09 -16.02 -6.78
C GLN A 17 -3.06 -15.98 -5.64
N ALA A 18 -1.96 -15.23 -5.78
CA ALA A 18 -0.96 -15.09 -4.74
C ALA A 18 -1.59 -14.56 -3.45
N ASP A 19 -1.29 -15.25 -2.35
CA ASP A 19 -1.60 -14.77 -1.02
C ASP A 19 -0.36 -14.05 -0.48
N LEU A 20 -0.38 -12.72 -0.54
CA LEU A 20 0.78 -11.91 -0.18
C LEU A 20 0.70 -11.42 1.26
N GLU A 21 1.85 -11.34 1.92
CA GLU A 21 1.97 -10.71 3.23
C GLU A 21 1.43 -9.26 3.20
N PRO A 22 0.69 -8.81 4.23
CA PRO A 22 0.09 -7.47 4.25
C PRO A 22 1.11 -6.35 4.01
N GLU A 23 2.33 -6.50 4.52
CA GLU A 23 3.42 -5.53 4.33
C GLU A 23 3.75 -5.33 2.85
N VAL A 24 3.82 -6.41 2.07
CA VAL A 24 4.12 -6.35 0.64
C VAL A 24 3.00 -5.64 -0.10
N VAL A 25 1.73 -5.97 0.23
CA VAL A 25 0.55 -5.33 -0.36
C VAL A 25 0.54 -3.83 -0.06
N ILE A 26 0.81 -3.42 1.19
CA ILE A 26 0.87 -2.02 1.59
C ILE A 26 1.92 -1.27 0.78
N LYS A 27 3.16 -1.80 0.71
CA LYS A 27 4.26 -1.15 -0.01
C LYS A 27 3.95 -1.00 -1.51
N GLN A 28 3.43 -2.05 -2.13
CA GLN A 28 3.05 -2.03 -3.55
C GLN A 28 1.94 -1.01 -3.84
N VAL A 29 0.87 -1.02 -3.04
CA VAL A 29 -0.27 -0.10 -3.23
C VAL A 29 0.12 1.35 -2.97
N ILE A 30 0.96 1.64 -1.97
CA ILE A 30 1.47 3.01 -1.75
C ILE A 30 2.26 3.48 -2.97
N THR A 31 3.10 2.60 -3.53
CA THR A 31 4.02 2.96 -4.62
C THR A 31 3.32 3.12 -5.96
N TYR A 32 2.49 2.16 -6.33
CA TYR A 32 1.94 2.04 -7.69
C TYR A 32 0.42 2.16 -7.77
N GLY A 33 -0.27 2.16 -6.62
CA GLY A 33 -1.73 2.21 -6.57
C GLY A 33 -2.30 3.60 -6.83
N GLU A 34 -3.52 3.62 -7.35
CA GLU A 34 -4.31 4.83 -7.52
C GLU A 34 -4.90 5.29 -6.18
N VAL A 35 -5.60 6.43 -6.20
CA VAL A 35 -6.25 6.97 -4.99
C VAL A 35 -7.30 6.00 -4.45
N SER A 36 -8.09 5.39 -5.33
CA SER A 36 -9.09 4.37 -5.01
C SER A 36 -8.46 3.16 -4.30
N ASP A 37 -7.33 2.65 -4.80
CA ASP A 37 -6.58 1.54 -4.20
C ASP A 37 -6.06 1.90 -2.81
N LYS A 38 -5.52 3.11 -2.63
CA LYS A 38 -5.02 3.60 -1.34
C LYS A 38 -6.15 3.73 -0.31
N ILE A 39 -7.33 4.19 -0.72
CA ILE A 39 -8.51 4.25 0.15
C ILE A 39 -8.96 2.82 0.52
N LEU A 40 -8.97 1.91 -0.44
CA LEU A 40 -9.33 0.51 -0.21
C LEU A 40 -8.35 -0.17 0.76
N LEU A 41 -7.05 0.11 0.63
CA LEU A 41 -6.00 -0.37 1.52
C LEU A 41 -6.30 0.00 2.98
N VAL A 42 -6.63 1.27 3.23
CA VAL A 42 -6.99 1.75 4.58
C VAL A 42 -8.21 1.01 5.13
N LYS A 43 -9.24 0.78 4.30
CA LYS A 43 -10.44 0.05 4.72
C LYS A 43 -10.16 -1.41 5.08
N LYS A 44 -9.25 -2.07 4.36
CA LYS A 44 -8.97 -3.51 4.53
C LYS A 44 -7.97 -3.82 5.65
N ILE A 45 -6.95 -2.99 5.82
CA ILE A 45 -5.82 -3.26 6.74
C ILE A 45 -5.90 -2.42 8.01
N GLY A 46 -6.58 -1.27 7.95
CA GLY A 46 -6.63 -0.31 9.04
C GLY A 46 -5.40 0.60 9.08
N LYS A 47 -5.60 1.83 9.58
CA LYS A 47 -4.56 2.88 9.57
C LYS A 47 -3.32 2.51 10.39
N SER A 48 -3.49 1.88 11.57
CA SER A 48 -2.40 1.59 12.49
C SER A 48 -1.32 0.69 11.86
N LYS A 49 -1.72 -0.39 11.18
CA LYS A 49 -0.77 -1.29 10.53
C LYS A 49 -0.07 -0.66 9.32
N ILE A 50 -0.76 0.20 8.58
CA ILE A 50 -0.16 0.95 7.47
C ILE A 50 0.93 1.90 8.00
N VAL A 51 0.66 2.60 9.09
CA VAL A 51 1.64 3.50 9.73
C VAL A 51 2.84 2.70 10.23
N GLU A 52 2.63 1.58 10.91
CA GLU A 52 3.71 0.69 11.36
C GLU A 52 4.63 0.25 10.20
N VAL A 53 4.04 -0.11 9.05
CA VAL A 53 4.80 -0.52 7.86
C VAL A 53 5.56 0.64 7.22
N ILE A 54 4.97 1.84 7.19
CA ILE A 54 5.65 3.05 6.69
C ILE A 54 6.85 3.38 7.59
N ASP A 55 6.65 3.39 8.91
CA ASP A 55 7.68 3.73 9.89
C ASP A 55 8.84 2.71 9.87
N GLY A 56 8.56 1.43 9.57
CA GLY A 56 9.56 0.38 9.38
C GLY A 56 10.18 0.29 7.98
N TRP A 57 9.79 1.15 7.02
CA TRP A 57 10.19 1.01 5.62
C TRP A 57 11.60 1.56 5.34
N LYS A 58 12.58 0.66 5.22
CA LYS A 58 13.94 0.99 4.74
C LYS A 58 13.94 1.49 3.29
N ASN A 59 14.73 2.51 2.97
CA ASN A 59 14.78 3.20 1.66
C ASN A 59 13.51 4.01 1.33
N CYS A 60 12.82 4.54 2.34
CA CYS A 60 11.65 5.40 2.19
C CYS A 60 11.90 6.63 1.30
N GLU A 61 13.13 7.15 1.25
CA GLU A 61 13.52 8.33 0.45
C GLU A 61 13.15 8.20 -1.03
N LYS A 62 13.28 6.99 -1.60
CA LYS A 62 12.93 6.75 -3.01
C LYS A 62 11.43 6.94 -3.28
N TYR A 63 10.58 6.71 -2.28
CA TYR A 63 9.13 6.75 -2.38
C TYR A 63 8.52 7.88 -1.55
N ASP A 64 9.33 8.86 -1.16
CA ASP A 64 8.96 9.88 -0.18
C ASP A 64 7.72 10.68 -0.61
N LYS A 65 7.57 10.99 -1.90
CA LYS A 65 6.35 11.64 -2.43
C LYS A 65 5.09 10.81 -2.19
N HIS A 66 5.17 9.51 -2.43
CA HIS A 66 4.03 8.60 -2.28
C HIS A 66 3.69 8.37 -0.80
N ILE A 67 4.72 8.22 0.03
CA ILE A 67 4.58 8.08 1.48
C ILE A 67 3.97 9.36 2.07
N ASN A 68 4.48 10.53 1.70
CA ASN A 68 3.94 11.82 2.15
C ASN A 68 2.48 12.00 1.73
N PHE A 69 2.13 11.66 0.49
CA PHE A 69 0.74 11.68 0.05
C PHE A 69 -0.13 10.73 0.88
N MET A 70 0.36 9.51 1.14
CA MET A 70 -0.36 8.54 1.95
C MET A 70 -0.58 9.06 3.38
N GLN A 71 0.45 9.60 4.02
CA GLN A 71 0.37 10.11 5.39
C GLN A 71 -0.54 11.35 5.49
N LYS A 72 -0.31 12.36 4.65
CA LYS A 72 -0.97 13.67 4.77
C LYS A 72 -2.38 13.70 4.19
N VAL A 73 -2.63 12.98 3.09
CA VAL A 73 -3.90 13.05 2.36
C VAL A 73 -4.81 11.88 2.68
N ILE A 74 -4.29 10.65 2.62
CA ILE A 74 -5.12 9.44 2.77
C ILE A 74 -5.34 9.09 4.24
N LEU A 75 -4.27 9.10 5.05
CA LEU A 75 -4.35 8.78 6.47
C LEU A 75 -4.79 9.98 7.31
N ALA A 76 -4.55 11.20 6.83
CA ALA A 76 -4.72 12.46 7.54
C ALA A 76 -3.98 12.47 8.89
N LYS A 77 -2.71 12.03 8.86
CA LYS A 77 -1.75 12.06 9.98
C LYS A 77 -0.88 13.32 9.90
#